data_AF-A0A7C4GE39-F1
#
_entry.id   AF-A0A7C4GE39-F1
#
_cell.length_a   1.000
_cell.length_b   1.000
_cell.length_c   1.000
_cell.angle_alpha   90.00
_cell.angle_beta   90.00
_cell.angle_gamma   90.00
#
_symmetry.space_group_name_H-M   'P 1'
#
loop_
_entity.id
_entity.type
_entity.pdbx_description
1 polymer ?
#
loop_
_entity_poly.entity_id
_entity_poly.type
_entity_poly.pdbx_seq_one_letter_code
_entity_poly.pdbx_strand_id
1 'polypeptide(L)'
;MRVFIAITLSVLYLLGPRAVADLEKGTYAPDIEAKDWKNTDEPLSLHELRGMVVLLFFWVSWHKGGEYVMPMMNFINSKFGRSQGVFLIGLTDADRTRVEQMLEKERVLFPVGMESKSYEEYKLTNFPRVVVIDPQGRVAWTGWPGEKGGDTLFREVQRVIAETPPTRTHPIEAAEVRRNLADARRALRDENYREAYKKATAAFNRALTGDPLKTECQDMLDLIEALGRDKVARAEQAADEKEFETVVTLLRDVQRDYRGSEVSREATRWLKLVQKKHKEVADLIKEQEDEVLANNLLATALDELRAGKFGEAYVKLEDITADYSATQAAAKAQTVLDRMKKNEDMMLYVKDYQAAAECTSLLSQARGYERSGRPNKAKELYLIVIEKYGDTVHADEARRRIAELP
;
A
#
# COMPACT_ATOMS: atom_id res chain seq x y z
N MET A 1 31.75 39.17 91.83
CA MET A 1 32.60 38.37 90.93
C MET A 1 32.10 36.92 90.94
N ARG A 2 31.28 36.53 89.96
CA ARG A 2 30.83 35.14 89.77
C ARG A 2 30.79 34.84 88.27
N VAL A 3 31.48 33.77 87.92
CA VAL A 3 32.00 33.39 86.60
C VAL A 3 30.91 32.73 85.76
N PHE A 4 30.78 33.14 84.49
CA PHE A 4 29.98 32.45 83.48
C PHE A 4 30.77 31.26 82.93
N ILE A 5 30.21 30.06 83.03
CA ILE A 5 30.74 28.84 82.40
C ILE A 5 29.97 28.65 81.08
N ALA A 6 30.67 28.80 79.96
CA ALA A 6 30.15 28.48 78.63
C ALA A 6 30.44 27.00 78.33
N ILE A 7 29.39 26.21 78.10
CA ILE A 7 29.50 24.81 77.67
C ILE A 7 29.35 24.79 76.14
N THR A 8 30.44 24.52 75.44
CA THR A 8 30.47 24.27 74.00
C THR A 8 30.10 22.80 73.73
N LEU A 9 28.96 22.57 73.08
CA LEU A 9 28.55 21.24 72.62
C LEU A 9 29.19 20.96 71.24
N SER A 10 30.18 20.07 71.22
CA SER A 10 30.84 19.59 70.00
C SER A 10 30.01 18.44 69.39
N VAL A 11 29.28 18.72 68.31
CA VAL A 11 28.56 17.68 67.55
C VAL A 11 29.56 16.98 66.62
N LEU A 12 29.92 15.74 66.96
CA LEU A 12 30.77 14.86 66.17
C LEU A 12 29.89 14.15 65.12
N TYR A 13 29.94 14.62 63.87
CA TYR A 13 29.32 13.93 62.73
C TYR A 13 30.11 12.66 62.41
N LEU A 14 29.59 11.51 62.85
CA LEU A 14 30.00 10.19 62.36
C LEU A 14 29.60 10.08 60.88
N LEU A 15 30.58 10.11 59.97
CA LEU A 15 30.40 9.67 58.59
C LEU A 15 30.09 8.16 58.59
N GLY A 16 28.82 7.80 58.46
CA GLY A 16 28.44 6.46 57.99
C GLY A 16 28.81 6.30 56.50
N PRO A 17 28.99 5.06 56.02
CA PRO A 17 29.19 4.81 54.60
C PRO A 17 27.98 5.35 53.82
N ARG A 18 28.22 6.28 52.89
CA ARG A 18 27.20 6.76 51.95
C ARG A 18 26.76 5.57 51.10
N ALA A 19 25.50 5.14 51.27
CA ALA A 19 24.81 4.36 50.25
C ALA A 19 24.90 5.14 48.93
N VAL A 20 25.32 4.46 47.86
CA VAL A 20 25.29 4.98 46.50
C VAL A 20 23.83 5.32 46.19
N ALA A 21 23.51 6.60 46.04
CA ALA A 21 22.18 7.01 45.61
C ALA A 21 22.04 6.64 44.12
N ASP A 22 21.55 5.43 43.85
CA ASP A 22 21.01 5.07 42.53
C ASP A 22 19.99 6.15 42.12
N LEU A 23 20.00 6.49 40.83
CA LEU A 23 19.02 7.35 40.18
C LEU A 23 17.60 6.96 40.64
N GLU A 24 16.92 7.81 41.39
CA GLU A 24 15.67 7.45 42.08
C GLU A 24 14.53 7.24 41.07
N LYS A 25 13.91 6.05 41.11
CA LYS A 25 12.75 5.76 40.25
C LYS A 25 11.63 6.76 40.53
N GLY A 26 11.06 7.33 39.48
CA GLY A 26 9.98 8.31 39.54
C GLY A 26 10.44 9.77 39.55
N THR A 27 11.73 10.06 39.72
CA THR A 27 12.25 11.43 39.56
C THR A 27 12.41 11.80 38.09
N TYR A 28 12.37 13.09 37.78
CA TYR A 28 12.70 13.56 36.43
C TYR A 28 14.15 13.24 36.07
N ALA A 29 14.34 12.70 34.87
CA ALA A 29 15.68 12.44 34.35
C ALA A 29 16.38 13.78 34.04
N PRO A 30 17.65 13.98 34.45
CA PRO A 30 18.45 15.13 34.02
C PRO A 30 18.53 15.19 32.49
N ASP A 31 18.70 16.38 31.91
CA ASP A 31 18.87 16.44 30.44
C ASP A 31 20.21 15.80 30.02
N ILE A 32 20.41 15.65 28.71
CA ILE A 32 21.61 15.04 28.14
C ILE A 32 22.44 16.07 27.38
N GLU A 33 23.75 15.92 27.45
CA GLU A 33 24.72 16.78 26.79
C GLU A 33 25.82 15.94 26.16
N ALA A 34 26.21 16.31 24.95
CA ALA A 34 27.34 15.72 24.23
C ALA A 34 28.00 16.81 23.40
N LYS A 35 29.33 16.73 23.22
CA LYS A 35 30.04 17.70 22.39
C LYS A 35 29.79 17.50 20.90
N ASP A 36 29.49 16.27 20.53
CA ASP A 36 29.35 15.86 19.15
C ASP A 36 28.36 14.69 19.04
N TRP A 37 27.74 14.55 17.87
CA TRP A 37 26.67 13.59 17.63
C TRP A 37 26.86 12.82 16.33
N LYS A 38 26.38 11.58 16.33
CA LYS A 38 26.30 10.72 15.14
C LYS A 38 24.91 10.11 15.02
N ASN A 39 24.50 9.82 13.79
CA ASN A 39 23.17 9.28 13.44
C ASN A 39 22.00 10.19 13.85
N THR A 40 22.25 11.49 14.02
CA THR A 40 21.26 12.56 14.19
C THR A 40 21.84 13.84 13.61
N ASP A 41 20.99 14.70 13.04
CA ASP A 41 21.42 15.96 12.41
C ASP A 41 21.52 17.10 13.43
N GLU A 42 20.81 16.98 14.55
CA GLU A 42 20.72 18.00 15.60
C GLU A 42 20.99 17.37 16.98
N PRO A 43 21.54 18.15 17.94
CA PRO A 43 21.65 17.73 19.34
C PRO A 43 20.28 17.35 19.91
N LEU A 44 20.24 16.32 20.75
CA LEU A 44 18.99 15.82 21.33
C LEU A 44 18.79 16.34 22.77
N SER A 45 17.57 16.76 23.09
CA SER A 45 17.12 17.05 24.47
C SER A 45 15.99 16.12 24.88
N LEU A 46 16.01 15.65 26.12
CA LEU A 46 14.92 14.84 26.67
C LEU A 46 13.61 15.60 26.78
N HIS A 47 13.65 16.93 26.88
CA HIS A 47 12.45 17.76 26.87
C HIS A 47 11.72 17.62 25.54
N GLU A 48 12.47 17.64 24.44
CA GLU A 48 11.92 17.47 23.10
C GLU A 48 11.49 16.04 22.80
N LEU A 49 11.83 15.07 23.66
CA LEU A 49 11.42 13.67 23.51
C LEU A 49 10.25 13.29 24.42
N ARG A 50 9.68 14.25 25.16
CA ARG A 50 8.45 14.02 25.95
C ARG A 50 7.34 13.46 25.07
N GLY A 51 6.57 12.54 25.66
CA GLY A 51 5.59 11.72 24.96
C GLY A 51 6.14 10.38 24.42
N MET A 52 7.45 10.16 24.46
CA MET A 52 8.09 8.89 24.07
C MET A 52 8.70 8.16 25.26
N VAL A 53 8.84 6.85 25.16
CA VAL A 53 9.74 6.11 26.06
C VAL A 53 11.17 6.29 25.56
N VAL A 54 12.07 6.80 26.40
CA VAL A 54 13.47 7.03 26.04
C VAL A 54 14.36 6.02 26.74
N LEU A 55 15.26 5.40 25.98
CA LEU A 55 16.31 4.53 26.50
C LEU A 55 17.63 5.28 26.38
N LEU A 56 18.26 5.61 27.49
CA LEU A 56 19.62 6.15 27.49
C LEU A 56 20.60 5.02 27.77
N PHE A 57 21.41 4.68 26.77
CA PHE A 57 22.45 3.67 26.87
C PHE A 57 23.81 4.35 27.09
N PHE A 58 24.31 4.27 28.32
CA PHE A 58 25.61 4.79 28.71
C PHE A 58 26.68 3.71 28.59
N TRP A 59 27.72 3.98 27.81
CA TRP A 59 28.94 3.17 27.78
C TRP A 59 30.18 4.04 27.78
N VAL A 60 31.31 3.43 28.14
CA VAL A 60 32.58 4.13 28.29
C VAL A 60 33.67 3.51 27.43
N SER A 61 34.58 4.35 26.97
CA SER A 61 35.71 4.01 26.11
C SER A 61 36.66 3.00 26.78
N TRP A 62 36.86 3.07 28.08
CA TRP A 62 37.83 2.22 28.78
C TRP A 62 37.27 0.84 29.19
N HIS A 63 35.99 0.55 28.93
CA HIS A 63 35.36 -0.72 29.31
C HIS A 63 34.68 -1.42 28.12
N LYS A 64 35.12 -2.65 27.81
CA LYS A 64 34.59 -3.44 26.67
C LYS A 64 33.15 -3.89 26.83
N GLY A 65 32.59 -3.81 28.05
CA GLY A 65 31.20 -4.17 28.35
C GLY A 65 30.17 -3.54 27.40
N GLY A 66 30.39 -2.29 26.99
CA GLY A 66 29.52 -1.60 26.02
C GLY A 66 29.50 -2.25 24.65
N GLU A 67 30.68 -2.66 24.16
CA GLU A 67 30.84 -3.35 22.87
C GLU A 67 30.11 -4.70 22.88
N TYR A 68 30.22 -5.45 23.99
CA TYR A 68 29.57 -6.76 24.13
C TYR A 68 28.04 -6.71 24.09
N VAL A 69 27.43 -5.63 24.62
CA VAL A 69 25.97 -5.49 24.69
C VAL A 69 25.39 -4.71 23.50
N MET A 70 26.21 -4.13 22.63
CA MET A 70 25.79 -3.34 21.49
C MET A 70 24.84 -4.09 20.53
N PRO A 71 25.09 -5.36 20.16
CA PRO A 71 24.18 -6.11 19.30
C PRO A 71 22.78 -6.28 19.91
N MET A 72 22.71 -6.45 21.22
CA MET A 72 21.45 -6.53 21.95
C MET A 72 20.72 -5.18 22.01
N MET A 73 21.45 -4.06 22.16
CA MET A 73 20.85 -2.73 22.09
C MET A 73 20.27 -2.46 20.69
N ASN A 74 20.95 -2.88 19.62
CA ASN A 74 20.41 -2.86 18.26
C ASN A 74 19.13 -3.70 18.12
N PHE A 75 19.11 -4.89 18.72
CA PHE A 75 17.92 -5.74 18.75
C PHE A 75 16.75 -5.05 19.46
N ILE A 76 16.99 -4.46 20.63
CA ILE A 76 15.97 -3.71 21.39
C ILE A 76 15.43 -2.54 20.57
N ASN A 77 16.30 -1.76 19.94
CA ASN A 77 15.90 -0.66 19.04
C ASN A 77 15.04 -1.15 17.89
N SER A 78 15.38 -2.29 17.28
CA SER A 78 14.58 -2.87 16.19
C SER A 78 13.24 -3.42 16.67
N LYS A 79 13.15 -3.99 17.88
CA LYS A 79 11.92 -4.59 18.42
C LYS A 79 10.93 -3.55 18.94
N PHE A 80 11.41 -2.58 19.70
CA PHE A 80 10.53 -1.60 20.35
C PHE A 80 10.51 -0.24 19.67
N GLY A 81 11.51 0.10 18.85
CA GLY A 81 11.78 1.47 18.45
C GLY A 81 10.62 2.21 17.76
N ARG A 82 10.75 2.39 16.45
CA ARG A 82 9.98 3.41 15.71
C ARG A 82 8.46 3.26 15.82
N SER A 83 7.94 2.03 15.70
CA SER A 83 6.50 1.77 15.65
C SER A 83 5.80 1.82 17.01
N GLN A 84 6.52 1.78 18.13
CA GLN A 84 5.92 1.81 19.47
C GLN A 84 6.23 3.11 20.23
N GLY A 85 6.85 4.10 19.60
CA GLY A 85 7.20 5.37 20.25
C GLY A 85 8.34 5.23 21.27
N VAL A 86 9.31 4.33 21.00
CA VAL A 86 10.54 4.18 21.79
C VAL A 86 11.72 4.81 21.07
N PHE A 87 12.51 5.61 21.78
CA PHE A 87 13.69 6.30 21.26
C PHE A 87 14.93 5.88 22.04
N LEU A 88 15.88 5.21 21.38
CA LEU A 88 17.16 4.82 21.98
C LEU A 88 18.23 5.86 21.66
N ILE A 89 18.96 6.31 22.69
CA ILE A 89 20.10 7.22 22.57
C ILE A 89 21.30 6.57 23.22
N GLY A 90 22.42 6.57 22.52
CA GLY A 90 23.70 6.21 23.08
C GLY A 90 24.48 7.41 23.59
N LEU A 91 25.13 7.28 24.74
CA LEU A 91 25.98 8.32 25.32
C LEU A 91 27.31 7.72 25.76
N THR A 92 28.41 8.35 25.34
CA THR A 92 29.75 7.87 25.67
C THR A 92 30.76 9.00 25.86
N ASP A 93 31.77 8.74 26.68
CA ASP A 93 32.94 9.58 26.88
C ASP A 93 33.95 9.50 25.70
N ALA A 94 33.77 8.54 24.80
CA ALA A 94 34.67 8.30 23.68
C ALA A 94 34.67 9.45 22.65
N ASP A 95 35.81 9.60 21.95
CA ASP A 95 35.95 10.50 20.82
C ASP A 95 35.28 9.97 19.55
N ARG A 96 35.16 10.85 18.55
CA ARG A 96 34.56 10.55 17.24
C ARG A 96 35.20 9.35 16.54
N THR A 97 36.52 9.28 16.48
CA THR A 97 37.24 8.23 15.77
C THR A 97 36.88 6.85 16.31
N ARG A 98 36.86 6.71 17.63
CA ARG A 98 36.50 5.45 18.28
C ARG A 98 35.04 5.10 18.11
N VAL A 99 34.14 6.07 18.23
CA VAL A 99 32.71 5.84 18.03
C VAL A 99 32.45 5.38 16.60
N GLU A 100 32.98 6.07 15.58
CA GLU A 100 32.73 5.71 14.18
C GLU A 100 33.18 4.28 13.84
N GLN A 101 34.35 3.86 14.32
CA GLN A 101 34.80 2.46 14.18
C GLN A 101 33.83 1.46 14.82
N MET A 102 33.27 1.80 15.98
CA MET A 102 32.30 0.96 16.68
C MET A 102 30.97 0.88 15.94
N LEU A 103 30.43 2.03 15.50
CA LEU A 103 29.14 2.09 14.82
C LEU A 103 29.18 1.35 13.47
N GLU A 104 30.29 1.44 12.74
CA GLU A 104 30.48 0.71 11.48
C GLU A 104 30.54 -0.80 11.73
N LYS A 105 31.36 -1.24 12.69
CA LYS A 105 31.52 -2.65 13.04
C LYS A 105 30.20 -3.30 13.48
N GLU A 106 29.48 -2.64 14.38
CA GLU A 106 28.26 -3.18 15.01
C GLU A 106 26.97 -2.76 14.29
N ARG A 107 27.07 -1.99 13.19
CA ARG A 107 25.94 -1.47 12.38
C ARG A 107 24.89 -0.73 13.22
N VAL A 108 25.36 0.16 14.09
CA VAL A 108 24.50 0.93 14.99
C VAL A 108 23.79 2.05 14.24
N LEU A 109 22.46 2.09 14.34
CA LEU A 109 21.58 3.03 13.64
C LEU A 109 20.86 4.02 14.56
N PHE A 110 21.01 3.89 15.88
CA PHE A 110 20.45 4.85 16.83
C PHE A 110 21.43 6.03 17.04
N PRO A 111 20.93 7.21 17.45
CA PRO A 111 21.76 8.37 17.75
C PRO A 111 22.79 8.11 18.85
N VAL A 112 24.01 8.62 18.67
CA VAL A 112 25.10 8.50 19.65
C VAL A 112 25.73 9.86 19.91
N GLY A 113 25.68 10.29 21.18
CA GLY A 113 26.39 11.46 21.69
C GLY A 113 27.77 11.07 22.20
N MET A 114 28.78 11.84 21.79
CA MET A 114 30.20 11.60 22.02
C MET A 114 30.79 12.65 22.95
N GLU A 115 31.89 12.30 23.63
CA GLU A 115 32.49 13.10 24.70
C GLU A 115 31.45 13.60 25.74
N SER A 116 30.40 12.79 25.96
CA SER A 116 29.33 13.09 26.90
C SER A 116 29.75 12.78 28.33
N LYS A 117 29.45 13.70 29.24
CA LYS A 117 29.62 13.53 30.68
C LYS A 117 28.30 13.38 31.43
N SER A 118 27.18 13.23 30.73
CA SER A 118 25.86 13.13 31.36
C SER A 118 25.76 11.97 32.36
N TYR A 119 26.61 10.94 32.27
CA TYR A 119 26.67 9.89 33.28
C TYR A 119 26.97 10.41 34.71
N GLU A 120 27.64 11.56 34.85
CA GLU A 120 27.95 12.21 36.14
C GLU A 120 26.69 12.75 36.82
N GLU A 121 25.84 13.46 36.07
CA GLU A 121 24.55 13.98 36.58
C GLU A 121 23.56 12.86 36.91
N TYR A 122 23.64 11.77 36.14
CA TYR A 122 22.90 10.54 36.38
C TYR A 122 23.52 9.68 37.51
N LYS A 123 24.63 10.12 38.10
CA LYS A 123 25.34 9.46 39.22
C LYS A 123 25.73 8.00 38.93
N LEU A 124 26.02 7.68 37.68
CA LEU A 124 26.37 6.33 37.25
C LEU A 124 27.84 6.05 37.52
N THR A 125 28.12 4.94 38.21
CA THR A 125 29.49 4.54 38.60
C THR A 125 29.95 3.22 37.96
N ASN A 126 29.03 2.48 37.33
CA ASN A 126 29.31 1.21 36.66
C ASN A 126 28.80 1.28 35.23
N PHE A 127 29.49 0.63 34.29
CA PHE A 127 29.17 0.67 32.86
C PHE A 127 29.27 -0.71 32.20
N PRO A 128 28.46 -1.00 31.17
CA PRO A 128 27.40 -0.14 30.63
C PRO A 128 26.16 -0.08 31.51
N ARG A 129 25.38 0.99 31.40
CA ARG A 129 24.07 1.13 32.07
C ARG A 129 23.03 1.63 31.08
N VAL A 130 21.80 1.17 31.26
CA VAL A 130 20.64 1.74 30.59
C VAL A 130 19.76 2.43 31.62
N VAL A 131 19.23 3.59 31.25
CA VAL A 131 18.17 4.29 31.97
C VAL A 131 16.93 4.29 31.07
N VAL A 132 15.84 3.71 31.54
CA VAL A 132 14.53 3.77 30.88
C VAL A 132 13.75 4.93 31.46
N ILE A 133 13.25 5.79 30.59
CA ILE A 133 12.52 7.01 30.93
C ILE A 133 11.11 6.89 30.35
N ASP A 134 10.10 7.17 31.19
CA ASP A 134 8.69 7.16 30.79
C ASP A 134 8.35 8.36 29.87
N PRO A 135 7.18 8.37 29.19
CA PRO A 135 6.74 9.50 28.36
C PRO A 135 6.64 10.84 29.08
N GLN A 136 6.52 10.86 30.41
CA GLN A 136 6.50 12.07 31.22
C GLN A 136 7.92 12.59 31.53
N GLY A 137 8.96 11.83 31.19
CA GLY A 137 10.35 12.17 31.43
C GLY A 137 10.89 11.74 32.78
N ARG A 138 10.24 10.78 33.44
CA ARG A 138 10.67 10.26 34.73
C ARG A 138 11.39 8.94 34.56
N VAL A 139 12.37 8.72 35.42
CA VAL A 139 13.14 7.48 35.46
C VAL A 139 12.22 6.33 35.86
N ALA A 140 12.07 5.35 34.98
CA ALA A 140 11.25 4.17 35.20
C ALA A 140 12.09 2.96 35.63
N TRP A 141 13.32 2.86 35.14
CA TRP A 141 14.26 1.79 35.48
C TRP A 141 15.71 2.20 35.19
N THR A 142 16.66 1.65 35.94
CA THR A 142 18.10 1.72 35.62
C THR A 142 18.75 0.36 35.89
N GLY A 143 19.67 -0.06 35.04
CA GLY A 143 20.37 -1.33 35.26
C GLY A 143 21.38 -1.67 34.17
N TRP A 144 22.06 -2.81 34.36
CA TRP A 144 22.98 -3.35 33.36
C TRP A 144 22.16 -3.99 32.22
N PRO A 145 22.35 -3.59 30.96
CA PRO A 145 21.52 -4.08 29.86
C PRO A 145 21.64 -5.60 29.65
N GLY A 146 22.76 -6.23 30.01
CA GLY A 146 22.99 -7.67 29.81
C GLY A 146 22.38 -8.58 30.88
N GLU A 147 21.68 -8.01 31.87
CA GLU A 147 21.12 -8.77 32.99
C GLU A 147 20.17 -9.86 32.47
N LYS A 148 20.41 -11.12 32.89
CA LYS A 148 19.70 -12.31 32.41
C LYS A 148 19.65 -12.40 30.87
N GLY A 149 20.73 -12.01 30.21
CA GLY A 149 20.82 -12.03 28.75
C GLY A 149 19.96 -10.96 28.05
N GLY A 150 19.59 -9.87 28.76
CA GLY A 150 18.77 -8.79 28.22
C GLY A 150 17.29 -8.88 28.55
N ASP A 151 16.84 -10.00 29.12
CA ASP A 151 15.44 -10.22 29.45
C ASP A 151 14.90 -9.20 30.45
N THR A 152 15.71 -8.78 31.43
CA THR A 152 15.28 -7.75 32.40
C THR A 152 14.98 -6.43 31.69
N LEU A 153 15.89 -5.92 30.85
CA LEU A 153 15.66 -4.67 30.12
C LEU A 153 14.45 -4.79 29.17
N PHE A 154 14.33 -5.90 28.44
CA PHE A 154 13.20 -6.13 27.55
C PHE A 154 11.86 -6.06 28.27
N ARG A 155 11.73 -6.75 29.42
CA ARG A 155 10.50 -6.72 30.24
C ARG A 155 10.21 -5.35 30.82
N GLU A 156 11.23 -4.60 31.24
CA GLU A 156 11.04 -3.25 31.76
C GLU A 156 10.57 -2.28 30.69
N VAL A 157 11.11 -2.36 29.47
CA VAL A 157 10.60 -1.55 28.35
C VAL A 157 9.13 -1.89 28.05
N GLN A 158 8.77 -3.17 27.99
CA GLN A 158 7.37 -3.58 27.80
C GLN A 158 6.46 -3.08 28.92
N ARG A 159 6.92 -3.18 30.17
CA ARG A 159 6.17 -2.72 31.35
C ARG A 159 5.90 -1.23 31.26
N VAL A 160 6.91 -0.42 30.92
CA VAL A 160 6.75 1.04 30.79
C VAL A 160 5.82 1.40 29.63
N ILE A 161 5.92 0.73 28.48
CA ILE A 161 4.98 0.94 27.37
C ILE A 161 3.54 0.58 27.78
N ALA A 162 3.35 -0.48 28.57
CA ALA A 162 2.02 -0.90 29.02
C ALA A 162 1.42 0.02 30.10
N GLU A 163 2.22 0.43 31.09
CA GLU A 163 1.76 1.29 32.20
C GLU A 163 1.63 2.76 31.79
N THR A 164 2.53 3.24 30.93
CA THR A 164 2.58 4.61 30.43
C THR A 164 2.80 4.58 28.91
N PRO A 165 1.76 4.36 28.11
CA PRO A 165 1.88 4.28 26.67
C PRO A 165 2.48 5.54 26.07
N PRO A 166 3.44 5.42 25.13
CA PRO A 166 3.90 6.57 24.36
C PRO A 166 2.72 7.23 23.64
N THR A 167 2.76 8.56 23.57
CA THR A 167 1.75 9.42 22.95
C THR A 167 2.35 10.27 21.84
N ARG A 168 3.63 10.08 21.54
CA ARG A 168 4.33 10.77 20.47
C ARG A 168 4.94 9.78 19.49
N THR A 169 4.66 10.02 18.23
CA THR A 169 5.18 9.29 17.09
C THR A 169 6.67 9.56 16.98
N HIS A 170 7.46 8.49 16.79
CA HIS A 170 8.90 8.60 16.62
C HIS A 170 9.25 9.61 15.50
N PRO A 171 10.24 10.51 15.66
CA PRO A 171 10.53 11.57 14.69
C PRO A 171 10.66 11.12 13.23
N ILE A 172 11.34 9.99 13.00
CA ILE A 172 11.46 9.38 11.67
C ILE A 172 10.10 8.98 11.08
N GLU A 173 9.22 8.35 11.87
CA GLU A 173 7.87 8.00 11.41
C GLU A 173 7.02 9.26 11.24
N ALA A 174 7.15 10.25 12.13
CA ALA A 174 6.44 11.52 12.02
C ALA A 174 6.80 12.27 10.72
N ALA A 175 8.06 12.22 10.27
CA ALA A 175 8.47 12.78 8.99
C ALA A 175 7.77 12.08 7.80
N GLU A 176 7.70 10.74 7.81
CA GLU A 176 6.99 9.97 6.79
C GLU A 176 5.47 10.20 6.83
N VAL A 177 4.89 10.33 8.03
CA VAL A 177 3.47 10.68 8.20
C VAL A 177 3.18 12.05 7.59
N ARG A 178 3.99 13.08 7.90
CA ARG A 178 3.84 14.43 7.32
C ARG A 178 4.00 14.42 5.81
N ARG A 179 4.94 13.65 5.26
CA ARG A 179 5.09 13.48 3.81
C ARG A 179 3.83 12.87 3.19
N ASN A 180 3.30 11.80 3.77
CA ASN A 180 2.08 11.18 3.27
C ASN A 180 0.86 12.11 3.38
N LEU A 181 0.77 12.94 4.43
CA LEU A 181 -0.27 13.97 4.53
C LEU A 181 -0.12 15.05 3.46
N ALA A 182 1.10 15.48 3.16
CA ALA A 182 1.34 16.44 2.08
C ALA A 182 0.97 15.86 0.70
N ASP A 183 1.29 14.59 0.46
CA ASP A 183 0.87 13.86 -0.73
C ASP A 183 -0.66 13.72 -0.80
N ALA A 184 -1.32 13.39 0.31
CA ALA A 184 -2.78 13.29 0.38
C ALA A 184 -3.45 14.63 0.05
N ARG A 185 -2.95 15.74 0.61
CA ARG A 185 -3.43 17.09 0.31
C ARG A 185 -3.25 17.46 -1.17
N ARG A 186 -2.15 17.03 -1.79
CA ARG A 186 -1.91 17.26 -3.23
C ARG A 186 -2.92 16.47 -4.07
N ALA A 187 -3.03 15.16 -3.81
CA ALA A 187 -3.99 14.31 -4.50
C ALA A 187 -5.44 14.82 -4.35
N LEU A 188 -5.79 15.35 -3.18
CA LEU A 188 -7.11 15.95 -2.96
C LEU A 188 -7.34 17.20 -3.82
N ARG A 189 -6.34 18.08 -3.97
CA ARG A 189 -6.44 19.25 -4.86
C ARG A 189 -6.57 18.86 -6.33
N ASP A 190 -5.95 17.75 -6.71
CA ASP A 190 -6.02 17.19 -8.06
C ASP A 190 -7.28 16.33 -8.26
N GLU A 191 -8.24 16.37 -7.32
CA GLU A 191 -9.48 15.57 -7.29
C GLU A 191 -9.27 14.05 -7.37
N ASN A 192 -8.07 13.59 -7.03
CA ASN A 192 -7.72 12.18 -6.95
C ASN A 192 -7.98 11.64 -5.54
N TYR A 193 -9.27 11.50 -5.21
CA TYR A 193 -9.74 11.06 -3.90
C TYR A 193 -9.21 9.67 -3.50
N ARG A 194 -9.02 8.78 -4.47
CA ARG A 194 -8.49 7.43 -4.24
C ARG A 194 -7.07 7.46 -3.71
N GLU A 195 -6.19 8.21 -4.37
CA GLU A 195 -4.81 8.32 -3.90
C GLU A 195 -4.74 9.14 -2.60
N ALA A 196 -5.57 10.18 -2.46
CA ALA A 196 -5.68 10.94 -1.22
C ALA A 196 -6.02 10.04 -0.02
N TYR A 197 -7.05 9.19 -0.15
CA TYR A 197 -7.49 8.26 0.89
C TYR A 197 -6.40 7.26 1.25
N LYS A 198 -5.74 6.68 0.23
CA LYS A 198 -4.63 5.73 0.42
C LYS A 198 -3.46 6.36 1.18
N LYS A 199 -3.07 7.58 0.81
CA LYS A 199 -1.97 8.30 1.46
C LYS A 199 -2.31 8.71 2.89
N ALA A 200 -3.52 9.23 3.11
CA ALA A 200 -4.02 9.56 4.45
C ALA A 200 -4.11 8.32 5.35
N THR A 201 -4.57 7.18 4.83
CA THR A 201 -4.60 5.90 5.57
C THR A 201 -3.20 5.42 5.93
N ALA A 202 -2.25 5.52 4.99
CA ALA A 202 -0.85 5.16 5.23
C ALA A 202 -0.17 6.08 6.25
N ALA A 203 -0.58 7.35 6.32
CA ALA A 203 -0.16 8.30 7.34
C ALA A 203 -0.77 7.92 8.71
N PHE A 204 -2.09 7.72 8.74
CA PHE A 204 -2.83 7.35 9.94
C PHE A 204 -2.25 6.09 10.59
N ASN A 205 -2.01 5.02 9.82
CA ASN A 205 -1.52 3.75 10.37
C ASN A 205 -0.11 3.82 10.97
N ARG A 206 0.69 4.84 10.62
CA ARG A 206 2.03 5.05 11.19
C ARG A 206 2.04 5.96 12.42
N ALA A 207 1.10 6.91 12.48
CA ALA A 207 0.98 7.81 13.61
C ALA A 207 0.49 7.05 14.86
N LEU A 208 1.07 7.39 16.01
CA LEU A 208 0.75 6.76 17.29
C LEU A 208 -0.52 7.36 17.90
N THR A 209 -1.28 6.54 18.62
CA THR A 209 -2.46 7.01 19.36
C THR A 209 -2.06 8.04 20.43
N GLY A 210 -2.84 9.12 20.53
CA GLY A 210 -2.57 10.22 21.48
C GLY A 210 -1.68 11.34 20.91
N ASP A 211 -1.04 11.12 19.77
CA ASP A 211 -0.28 12.15 19.06
C ASP A 211 -1.24 13.06 18.28
N PRO A 212 -1.14 14.41 18.37
CA PRO A 212 -1.89 15.32 17.52
C PRO A 212 -1.78 15.00 16.02
N LEU A 213 -0.65 14.44 15.58
CA LEU A 213 -0.44 14.03 14.20
C LEU A 213 -1.39 12.91 13.75
N LYS A 214 -1.82 12.03 14.68
CA LYS A 214 -2.84 11.01 14.41
C LYS A 214 -4.19 11.65 14.14
N THR A 215 -4.54 12.68 14.91
CA THR A 215 -5.77 13.45 14.72
C THR A 215 -5.75 14.17 13.38
N GLU A 216 -4.63 14.81 13.00
CA GLU A 216 -4.50 15.41 11.66
C GLU A 216 -4.71 14.40 10.52
N CYS A 217 -4.27 13.15 10.71
CA CYS A 217 -4.53 12.07 9.74
C CYS A 217 -6.00 11.67 9.70
N GLN A 218 -6.66 11.61 10.86
CA GLN A 218 -8.09 11.32 10.94
C GLN A 218 -8.91 12.42 10.27
N ASP A 219 -8.61 13.69 10.55
CA ASP A 219 -9.31 14.84 9.96
C ASP A 219 -9.22 14.81 8.42
N MET A 220 -8.07 14.41 7.87
CA MET A 220 -7.90 14.23 6.43
C MET A 220 -8.78 13.10 5.87
N LEU A 221 -8.85 11.97 6.57
CA LEU A 221 -9.72 10.85 6.17
C LEU A 221 -11.19 11.24 6.23
N ASP A 222 -11.60 11.92 7.31
CA ASP A 222 -12.98 12.37 7.51
C ASP A 222 -13.40 13.39 6.45
N LEU A 223 -12.51 14.31 6.06
CA LEU A 223 -12.74 15.22 4.94
C LEU A 223 -12.99 14.46 3.63
N ILE A 224 -12.16 13.46 3.32
CA ILE A 224 -12.32 12.65 2.11
C ILE A 224 -13.64 11.87 2.14
N GLU A 225 -13.98 11.25 3.27
CA GLU A 225 -15.25 10.56 3.46
C GLU A 225 -16.44 11.51 3.31
N ALA A 226 -16.37 12.72 3.86
CA ALA A 226 -17.42 13.73 3.74
C ALA A 226 -17.68 14.16 2.28
N LEU A 227 -16.61 14.34 1.49
CA LEU A 227 -16.73 14.67 0.06
C LEU A 227 -17.39 13.53 -0.74
N GLY A 228 -17.08 12.28 -0.41
CA GLY A 228 -17.78 11.14 -0.99
C GLY A 228 -19.25 11.07 -0.57
N ARG A 229 -19.55 11.38 0.70
CA ARG A 229 -20.92 11.35 1.23
C ARG A 229 -21.80 12.42 0.61
N ASP A 230 -21.25 13.59 0.28
CA ASP A 230 -21.96 14.62 -0.49
C ASP A 230 -22.44 14.07 -1.84
N LYS A 231 -21.57 13.34 -2.58
CA LYS A 231 -21.97 12.69 -3.84
C LYS A 231 -23.06 11.64 -3.64
N VAL A 232 -23.00 10.86 -2.54
CA VAL A 232 -24.04 9.88 -2.20
C VAL A 232 -25.37 10.58 -1.89
N ALA A 233 -25.36 11.66 -1.09
CA ALA A 233 -26.55 12.43 -0.76
C ALA A 233 -27.21 13.06 -2.01
N ARG A 234 -26.41 13.58 -2.94
CA ARG A 234 -26.91 14.07 -4.24
C ARG A 234 -27.56 12.96 -5.07
N ALA A 235 -27.01 11.75 -5.00
CA ALA A 235 -27.61 10.61 -5.65
C ALA A 235 -28.93 10.21 -4.96
N GLU A 236 -29.02 10.26 -3.63
CA GLU A 236 -30.27 10.03 -2.90
C GLU A 236 -31.36 11.01 -3.34
N GLN A 237 -31.02 12.30 -3.44
CA GLN A 237 -31.94 13.31 -3.97
C GLN A 237 -32.39 12.98 -5.41
N ALA A 238 -31.45 12.59 -6.29
CA ALA A 238 -31.79 12.19 -7.65
C ALA A 238 -32.73 10.97 -7.68
N ALA A 239 -32.61 10.05 -6.71
CA ALA A 239 -33.53 8.92 -6.61
C ALA A 239 -34.95 9.34 -6.23
N ASP A 240 -35.10 10.32 -5.33
CA ASP A 240 -36.40 10.90 -4.96
C ASP A 240 -37.07 11.61 -6.16
N GLU A 241 -36.25 12.25 -7.00
CA GLU A 241 -36.66 12.91 -8.24
C GLU A 241 -36.84 11.93 -9.42
N LYS A 242 -36.57 10.63 -9.21
CA LYS A 242 -36.61 9.54 -10.22
C LYS A 242 -35.62 9.71 -11.38
N GLU A 243 -34.55 10.46 -11.17
CA GLU A 243 -33.44 10.61 -12.12
C GLU A 243 -32.45 9.43 -12.00
N PHE A 244 -32.89 8.23 -12.39
CA PHE A 244 -32.14 6.99 -12.17
C PHE A 244 -30.78 6.92 -12.86
N GLU A 245 -30.61 7.60 -14.00
CA GLU A 245 -29.32 7.71 -14.68
C GLU A 245 -28.28 8.47 -13.83
N THR A 246 -28.71 9.58 -13.22
CA THR A 246 -27.90 10.37 -12.29
C THR A 246 -27.52 9.53 -11.07
N VAL A 247 -28.45 8.73 -10.52
CA VAL A 247 -28.20 7.82 -9.40
C VAL A 247 -27.09 6.81 -9.73
N VAL A 248 -27.21 6.10 -10.85
CA VAL A 248 -26.21 5.10 -11.27
C VAL A 248 -24.85 5.74 -11.48
N THR A 249 -24.82 6.90 -12.15
CA THR A 249 -23.59 7.63 -12.46
C THR A 249 -22.87 8.06 -11.19
N LEU A 250 -23.55 8.79 -10.30
CA LEU A 250 -22.95 9.29 -9.06
C LEU A 250 -22.44 8.14 -8.17
N LEU A 251 -23.20 7.05 -8.06
CA LEU A 251 -22.77 5.92 -7.23
C LEU A 251 -21.60 5.15 -7.82
N ARG A 252 -21.56 4.94 -9.13
CA ARG A 252 -20.40 4.32 -9.79
C ARG A 252 -19.16 5.21 -9.68
N ASP A 253 -19.33 6.53 -9.78
CA ASP A 253 -18.25 7.48 -9.52
C ASP A 253 -17.74 7.38 -8.08
N VAL A 254 -18.63 7.31 -7.07
CA VAL A 254 -18.21 7.10 -5.68
C VAL A 254 -17.47 5.77 -5.51
N GLN A 255 -17.98 4.68 -6.10
CA GLN A 255 -17.33 3.36 -6.05
C GLN A 255 -15.92 3.38 -6.64
N ARG A 256 -15.73 4.09 -7.76
CA ARG A 256 -14.45 4.22 -8.47
C ARG A 256 -13.48 5.15 -7.73
N ASP A 257 -13.92 6.36 -7.44
CA ASP A 257 -13.07 7.47 -6.98
C ASP A 257 -12.71 7.33 -5.50
N TYR A 258 -13.56 6.69 -4.70
CA TYR A 258 -13.35 6.52 -3.26
C TYR A 258 -13.03 5.07 -2.88
N ARG A 259 -12.55 4.25 -3.83
CA ARG A 259 -12.31 2.82 -3.61
C ARG A 259 -11.50 2.53 -2.34
N GLY A 260 -12.08 1.73 -1.45
CA GLY A 260 -11.46 1.31 -0.19
C GLY A 260 -11.91 2.09 1.05
N SER A 261 -12.59 3.22 0.85
CA SER A 261 -13.28 4.01 1.88
C SER A 261 -14.57 3.36 2.39
N GLU A 262 -15.10 3.85 3.50
CA GLU A 262 -16.42 3.44 3.98
C GLU A 262 -17.53 3.92 3.05
N VAL A 263 -17.45 5.17 2.56
CA VAL A 263 -18.46 5.72 1.65
C VAL A 263 -18.55 4.96 0.31
N SER A 264 -17.45 4.41 -0.20
CA SER A 264 -17.47 3.53 -1.38
C SER A 264 -18.23 2.22 -1.11
N ARG A 265 -18.12 1.66 0.10
CA ARG A 265 -18.89 0.47 0.51
C ARG A 265 -20.37 0.81 0.70
N GLU A 266 -20.66 1.97 1.24
CA GLU A 266 -22.02 2.51 1.37
C GLU A 266 -22.68 2.67 0.00
N ALA A 267 -22.04 3.37 -0.94
CA ALA A 267 -22.49 3.52 -2.32
C ALA A 267 -22.76 2.16 -2.99
N THR A 268 -21.88 1.17 -2.75
CA THR A 268 -22.07 -0.19 -3.27
C THR A 268 -23.31 -0.88 -2.71
N ARG A 269 -23.55 -0.76 -1.40
CA ARG A 269 -24.75 -1.35 -0.77
C ARG A 269 -26.01 -0.66 -1.28
N TRP A 270 -25.97 0.67 -1.39
CA TRP A 270 -27.12 1.44 -1.81
C TRP A 270 -27.45 1.21 -3.29
N LEU A 271 -26.47 1.19 -4.19
CA LEU A 271 -26.70 0.86 -5.61
C LEU A 271 -27.41 -0.50 -5.78
N LYS A 272 -26.98 -1.53 -5.04
CA LYS A 272 -27.65 -2.85 -5.05
C LYS A 272 -29.09 -2.79 -4.56
N LEU A 273 -29.35 -1.96 -3.54
CA LEU A 273 -30.69 -1.80 -2.98
C LEU A 273 -31.62 -1.07 -3.97
N VAL A 274 -31.14 -0.01 -4.61
CA VAL A 274 -31.90 0.74 -5.62
C VAL A 274 -32.15 -0.15 -6.84
N GLN A 275 -31.14 -0.88 -7.34
CA GLN A 275 -31.27 -1.83 -8.43
C GLN A 275 -32.35 -2.90 -8.17
N LYS A 276 -32.47 -3.38 -6.92
CA LYS A 276 -33.50 -4.35 -6.55
C LYS A 276 -34.91 -3.74 -6.52
N LYS A 277 -35.02 -2.44 -6.20
CA LYS A 277 -36.30 -1.74 -6.04
C LYS A 277 -36.83 -1.15 -7.35
N HIS A 278 -35.94 -0.76 -8.26
CA HIS A 278 -36.28 -0.05 -9.50
C HIS A 278 -35.71 -0.82 -10.69
N LYS A 279 -36.60 -1.35 -11.54
CA LYS A 279 -36.20 -2.13 -12.72
C LYS A 279 -35.41 -1.26 -13.69
N GLU A 280 -35.78 0.00 -13.83
CA GLU A 280 -35.12 1.02 -14.64
C GLU A 280 -33.63 1.13 -14.32
N VAL A 281 -33.26 1.05 -13.04
CA VAL A 281 -31.86 1.08 -12.60
C VAL A 281 -31.13 -0.21 -12.98
N ALA A 282 -31.79 -1.36 -12.90
CA ALA A 282 -31.20 -2.62 -13.35
C ALA A 282 -30.97 -2.64 -14.87
N ASP A 283 -31.93 -2.12 -15.63
CA ASP A 283 -31.83 -2.01 -17.08
C ASP A 283 -30.70 -1.03 -17.48
N LEU A 284 -30.62 0.15 -16.85
CA LEU A 284 -29.53 1.12 -17.07
C LEU A 284 -28.13 0.54 -16.75
N ILE A 285 -28.00 -0.18 -15.62
CA ILE A 285 -26.72 -0.82 -15.25
C ILE A 285 -26.32 -1.84 -16.32
N LYS A 286 -27.27 -2.65 -16.79
CA LYS A 286 -27.04 -3.65 -17.83
C LYS A 286 -26.66 -2.99 -19.15
N GLU A 287 -27.39 -1.96 -19.58
CA GLU A 287 -27.09 -1.19 -20.79
C GLU A 287 -25.66 -0.62 -20.76
N GLN A 288 -25.22 -0.07 -19.63
CA GLN A 288 -23.84 0.41 -19.47
C GLN A 288 -22.81 -0.73 -19.52
N GLU A 289 -23.12 -1.91 -18.96
CA GLU A 289 -22.24 -3.08 -19.02
C GLU A 289 -22.12 -3.65 -20.44
N ASP A 290 -23.26 -3.77 -21.12
CA ASP A 290 -23.37 -4.18 -22.52
C ASP A 290 -22.58 -3.23 -23.43
N GLU A 291 -22.68 -1.91 -23.22
CA GLU A 291 -21.89 -0.90 -23.95
C GLU A 291 -20.38 -1.08 -23.74
N VAL A 292 -19.93 -1.36 -22.52
CA VAL A 292 -18.50 -1.59 -22.24
C VAL A 292 -17.99 -2.87 -22.91
N LEU A 293 -18.75 -3.96 -22.82
CA LEU A 293 -18.42 -5.23 -23.47
C LEU A 293 -18.36 -5.07 -24.99
N ALA A 294 -19.38 -4.46 -25.58
CA ALA A 294 -19.46 -4.20 -27.00
C ALA A 294 -18.30 -3.33 -27.49
N ASN A 295 -17.90 -2.29 -26.74
CA ASN A 295 -16.73 -1.46 -27.10
C ASN A 295 -15.41 -2.25 -27.06
N ASN A 296 -15.22 -3.15 -26.09
CA ASN A 296 -14.02 -3.99 -26.03
C ASN A 296 -13.95 -4.99 -27.20
N LEU A 297 -15.10 -5.60 -27.54
CA LEU A 297 -15.22 -6.47 -28.71
C LEU A 297 -14.94 -5.67 -29.99
N LEU A 298 -15.47 -4.46 -30.09
CA LEU A 298 -15.29 -3.59 -31.26
C LEU A 298 -13.81 -3.22 -31.43
N ALA A 299 -13.12 -2.86 -30.34
CA ALA A 299 -11.68 -2.59 -30.38
C ALA A 299 -10.90 -3.81 -30.90
N THR A 300 -11.24 -5.01 -30.42
CA THR A 300 -10.64 -6.27 -30.88
C THR A 300 -10.89 -6.52 -32.36
N ALA A 301 -12.13 -6.34 -32.83
CA ALA A 301 -12.49 -6.51 -34.24
C ALA A 301 -11.76 -5.50 -35.14
N LEU A 302 -11.63 -4.24 -34.70
CA LEU A 302 -10.88 -3.21 -35.42
C LEU A 302 -9.38 -3.53 -35.52
N ASP A 303 -8.79 -4.13 -34.49
CA ASP A 303 -7.39 -4.58 -34.53
C ASP A 303 -7.19 -5.77 -35.49
N GLU A 304 -8.16 -6.68 -35.57
CA GLU A 304 -8.15 -7.78 -36.54
C GLU A 304 -8.26 -7.28 -37.98
N LEU A 305 -9.11 -6.27 -38.23
CA LEU A 305 -9.15 -5.60 -39.54
C LEU A 305 -7.80 -5.00 -39.93
N ARG A 306 -7.14 -4.32 -39.00
CA ARG A 306 -5.80 -3.75 -39.24
C ARG A 306 -4.76 -4.83 -39.51
N ALA A 307 -4.93 -6.01 -38.92
CA ALA A 307 -4.07 -7.18 -39.14
C ALA A 307 -4.40 -7.96 -40.44
N GLY A 308 -5.38 -7.52 -41.23
CA GLY A 308 -5.81 -8.21 -42.45
C GLY A 308 -6.64 -9.47 -42.20
N LYS A 309 -7.11 -9.68 -40.97
CA LYS A 309 -7.96 -10.82 -40.58
C LYS A 309 -9.43 -10.47 -40.81
N PHE A 310 -9.80 -10.33 -42.08
CA PHE A 310 -11.11 -9.79 -42.47
C PHE A 310 -12.28 -10.69 -42.06
N GLY A 311 -12.12 -12.01 -42.12
CA GLY A 311 -13.16 -12.98 -41.74
C GLY A 311 -13.49 -12.96 -40.26
N GLU A 312 -12.47 -13.06 -39.40
CA GLU A 312 -12.61 -13.02 -37.94
C GLU A 312 -13.24 -11.70 -37.48
N ALA A 313 -12.76 -10.59 -38.03
CA ALA A 313 -13.29 -9.28 -37.71
C ALA A 313 -14.75 -9.13 -38.15
N TYR A 314 -15.10 -9.62 -39.35
CA TYR A 314 -16.46 -9.53 -39.88
C TYR A 314 -17.46 -10.27 -38.98
N VAL A 315 -17.15 -11.51 -38.59
CA VAL A 315 -18.00 -12.30 -37.68
C VAL A 315 -18.17 -11.59 -36.34
N LYS A 316 -17.09 -11.09 -35.72
CA LYS A 316 -17.21 -10.35 -34.45
C LYS A 316 -18.06 -9.09 -34.57
N LEU A 317 -17.95 -8.37 -35.69
CA LEU A 317 -18.78 -7.19 -35.92
C LEU A 317 -20.26 -7.56 -36.08
N GLU A 318 -20.59 -8.69 -36.73
CA GLU A 318 -21.96 -9.21 -36.79
C GLU A 318 -22.47 -9.65 -35.41
N ASP A 319 -21.64 -10.33 -34.62
CA ASP A 319 -21.99 -10.72 -33.25
C ASP A 319 -22.28 -9.48 -32.40
N ILE A 320 -21.48 -8.41 -32.53
CA ILE A 320 -21.71 -7.14 -31.83
C ILE A 320 -23.06 -6.51 -32.22
N THR A 321 -23.40 -6.47 -33.51
CA THR A 321 -24.66 -5.87 -33.95
C THR A 321 -25.87 -6.72 -33.58
N ALA A 322 -25.72 -8.04 -33.47
CA ALA A 322 -26.77 -8.96 -33.05
C ALA A 322 -27.00 -8.92 -31.53
N ASP A 323 -25.94 -9.13 -30.75
CA ASP A 323 -26.03 -9.35 -29.30
C ASP A 323 -26.12 -8.04 -28.50
N TYR A 324 -25.60 -6.93 -29.05
CA TYR A 324 -25.50 -5.64 -28.37
C TYR A 324 -26.19 -4.51 -29.16
N SER A 325 -27.27 -4.82 -29.87
CA SER A 325 -27.96 -3.92 -30.82
C SER A 325 -28.35 -2.53 -30.27
N ALA A 326 -28.57 -2.39 -28.95
CA ALA A 326 -28.91 -1.11 -28.30
C ALA A 326 -27.71 -0.19 -28.03
N THR A 327 -26.47 -0.66 -28.26
CA THR A 327 -25.24 0.06 -27.91
C THR A 327 -24.76 0.99 -29.02
N GLN A 328 -24.01 2.05 -28.66
CA GLN A 328 -23.32 2.90 -29.63
C GLN A 328 -22.20 2.12 -30.34
N ALA A 329 -21.56 1.19 -29.65
CA ALA A 329 -20.61 0.26 -30.25
C ALA A 329 -21.22 -0.55 -31.40
N ALA A 330 -22.46 -1.05 -31.26
CA ALA A 330 -23.15 -1.74 -32.34
C ALA A 330 -23.42 -0.84 -33.55
N ALA A 331 -23.82 0.42 -33.34
CA ALA A 331 -23.98 1.36 -34.45
C ALA A 331 -22.66 1.62 -35.22
N LYS A 332 -21.54 1.70 -34.49
CA LYS A 332 -20.19 1.80 -35.08
C LYS A 332 -19.82 0.52 -35.82
N ALA A 333 -20.07 -0.65 -35.22
CA ALA A 333 -19.82 -1.94 -35.84
C ALA A 333 -20.60 -2.09 -37.15
N GLN A 334 -21.87 -1.70 -37.17
CA GLN A 334 -22.70 -1.69 -38.39
C GLN A 334 -22.10 -0.80 -39.47
N THR A 335 -21.61 0.40 -39.11
CA THR A 335 -20.94 1.30 -40.06
C THR A 335 -19.69 0.67 -40.68
N VAL A 336 -18.94 -0.12 -39.90
CA VAL A 336 -17.76 -0.85 -40.39
C VAL A 336 -18.18 -1.99 -41.31
N LEU A 337 -19.19 -2.79 -40.93
CA LEU A 337 -19.75 -3.85 -41.78
C LEU A 337 -20.22 -3.30 -43.13
N ASP A 338 -20.92 -2.16 -43.13
CA ASP A 338 -21.41 -1.54 -44.37
C ASP A 338 -20.27 -1.09 -45.29
N ARG A 339 -19.11 -0.71 -44.73
CA ARG A 339 -17.91 -0.40 -45.52
C ARG A 339 -17.23 -1.66 -46.05
N MET A 340 -17.13 -2.71 -45.23
CA MET A 340 -16.57 -3.99 -45.65
C MET A 340 -17.37 -4.59 -46.80
N LYS A 341 -18.72 -4.57 -46.71
CA LYS A 341 -19.63 -5.07 -47.75
C LYS A 341 -19.48 -4.38 -49.10
N LYS A 342 -18.95 -3.16 -49.13
CA LYS A 342 -18.67 -2.41 -50.37
C LYS A 342 -17.31 -2.73 -50.97
N ASN A 343 -16.45 -3.44 -50.25
CA ASN A 343 -15.12 -3.84 -50.71
C ASN A 343 -15.14 -5.32 -51.11
N GLU A 344 -15.20 -5.59 -52.42
CA GLU A 344 -15.30 -6.95 -52.95
C GLU A 344 -14.13 -7.84 -52.52
N ASP A 345 -12.91 -7.30 -52.50
CA ASP A 345 -11.70 -8.05 -52.09
C ASP A 345 -11.80 -8.52 -50.64
N MET A 346 -12.19 -7.61 -49.72
CA MET A 346 -12.39 -7.97 -48.30
C MET A 346 -13.49 -9.02 -48.15
N MET A 347 -14.59 -8.89 -48.91
CA MET A 347 -15.69 -9.84 -48.85
C MET A 347 -15.31 -11.23 -49.39
N LEU A 348 -14.32 -11.34 -50.28
CA LEU A 348 -13.77 -12.62 -50.70
C LEU A 348 -13.13 -13.36 -49.51
N TYR A 349 -12.26 -12.67 -48.76
CA TYR A 349 -11.64 -13.23 -47.55
C TYR A 349 -12.67 -13.62 -46.49
N VAL A 350 -13.75 -12.85 -46.35
CA VAL A 350 -14.85 -13.17 -45.43
C VAL A 350 -15.57 -14.45 -45.86
N LYS A 351 -15.92 -14.58 -47.14
CA LYS A 351 -16.55 -15.78 -47.70
C LYS A 351 -15.66 -17.01 -47.49
N ASP A 352 -14.36 -16.88 -47.77
CA ASP A 352 -13.38 -17.95 -47.56
C ASP A 352 -13.35 -18.39 -46.09
N TYR A 353 -13.30 -17.43 -45.17
CA TYR A 353 -13.31 -17.70 -43.73
C TYR A 353 -14.58 -18.41 -43.26
N GLN A 354 -15.76 -17.94 -43.69
CA GLN A 354 -17.05 -18.54 -43.32
C GLN A 354 -17.20 -19.96 -43.87
N ALA A 355 -16.67 -20.22 -45.08
CA ALA A 355 -16.68 -21.54 -45.70
C ALA A 355 -15.65 -22.49 -45.08
N ALA A 356 -14.60 -21.97 -44.43
CA ALA A 356 -13.42 -22.74 -44.03
C ALA A 356 -13.73 -23.98 -43.18
N ALA A 357 -14.65 -23.87 -42.21
CA ALA A 357 -14.96 -24.99 -41.30
C ALA A 357 -15.57 -26.19 -42.04
N GLU A 358 -16.60 -25.95 -42.84
CA GLU A 358 -17.29 -27.01 -43.59
C GLU A 358 -16.43 -27.50 -44.76
N CYS A 359 -15.83 -26.59 -45.52
CA CYS A 359 -14.92 -26.93 -46.61
C CYS A 359 -13.73 -27.77 -46.14
N THR A 360 -13.08 -27.41 -45.04
CA THR A 360 -11.94 -28.18 -44.50
C THR A 360 -12.35 -29.61 -44.15
N SER A 361 -13.54 -29.79 -43.55
CA SER A 361 -14.08 -31.12 -43.25
C SER A 361 -14.35 -31.93 -44.52
N LEU A 362 -15.07 -31.35 -45.49
CA LEU A 362 -15.41 -32.01 -46.76
C LEU A 362 -14.16 -32.37 -47.57
N LEU A 363 -13.22 -31.43 -47.70
CA LEU A 363 -11.95 -31.63 -48.41
C LEU A 363 -11.09 -32.69 -47.70
N SER A 364 -11.08 -32.74 -46.37
CA SER A 364 -10.38 -33.79 -45.61
C SER A 364 -10.95 -35.19 -45.88
N GLN A 365 -12.28 -35.31 -45.89
CA GLN A 365 -12.97 -36.57 -46.22
C GLN A 365 -12.72 -36.99 -47.68
N ALA A 366 -12.77 -36.05 -48.62
CA ALA A 366 -12.48 -36.29 -50.03
C ALA A 366 -11.05 -36.83 -50.23
N ARG A 367 -10.04 -36.19 -49.62
CA ARG A 367 -8.65 -36.68 -49.58
C ARG A 367 -8.50 -38.03 -48.88
N GLY A 368 -9.39 -38.36 -47.94
CA GLY A 368 -9.49 -39.70 -47.36
C GLY A 368 -9.94 -40.74 -48.38
N TYR A 369 -10.96 -40.43 -49.17
CA TYR A 369 -11.46 -41.34 -50.22
C TYR A 369 -10.47 -41.54 -51.36
N GLU A 370 -9.74 -40.50 -51.77
CA GLU A 370 -8.61 -40.60 -52.72
C GLU A 370 -7.59 -41.64 -52.26
N ARG A 371 -7.10 -41.50 -51.02
CA ARG A 371 -6.10 -42.41 -50.44
C ARG A 371 -6.60 -43.85 -50.31
N SER A 372 -7.91 -44.03 -50.19
CA SER A 372 -8.55 -45.36 -50.12
C SER A 372 -8.88 -45.98 -51.48
N GLY A 373 -8.51 -45.33 -52.59
CA GLY A 373 -8.79 -45.82 -53.95
C GLY A 373 -10.25 -45.67 -54.38
N ARG A 374 -10.98 -44.67 -53.86
CA ARG A 374 -12.40 -44.42 -54.16
C ARG A 374 -12.62 -43.04 -54.81
N PRO A 375 -12.13 -42.83 -56.05
CA PRO A 375 -12.12 -41.51 -56.70
C PRO A 375 -13.53 -40.95 -56.94
N ASN A 376 -14.52 -41.79 -57.24
CA ASN A 376 -15.90 -41.35 -57.45
C ASN A 376 -16.50 -40.71 -56.18
N LYS A 377 -16.23 -41.29 -54.99
CA LYS A 377 -16.70 -40.73 -53.71
C LYS A 377 -15.96 -39.45 -53.34
N ALA A 378 -14.68 -39.34 -53.69
CA ALA A 378 -13.93 -38.10 -53.53
C ALA A 378 -14.50 -36.99 -54.43
N LYS A 379 -14.80 -37.31 -55.69
CA LYS A 379 -15.40 -36.39 -56.66
C LYS A 379 -16.75 -35.84 -56.20
N GLU A 380 -17.62 -36.68 -55.63
CA GLU A 380 -18.90 -36.25 -55.05
C GLU A 380 -18.71 -35.16 -53.98
N LEU A 381 -17.77 -35.36 -53.06
CA LEU A 381 -17.49 -34.38 -52.00
C LEU A 381 -16.87 -33.08 -52.54
N TYR A 382 -15.99 -33.16 -53.55
CA TYR A 382 -15.46 -31.97 -54.20
C TYR A 382 -16.54 -31.18 -54.96
N LEU A 383 -17.46 -31.87 -55.64
CA LEU A 383 -18.59 -31.22 -56.31
C LEU A 383 -19.49 -30.48 -55.32
N ILE A 384 -19.72 -31.04 -54.12
CA ILE A 384 -20.47 -30.35 -53.05
C ILE A 384 -19.77 -29.04 -52.64
N VAL A 385 -18.43 -29.06 -52.50
CA VAL A 385 -17.67 -27.84 -52.18
C VAL A 385 -17.79 -26.80 -53.31
N ILE A 386 -17.71 -27.22 -54.57
CA ILE A 386 -17.82 -26.31 -55.73
C ILE A 386 -19.23 -25.73 -55.86
N GLU A 387 -20.26 -26.56 -55.69
CA GLU A 387 -21.65 -26.15 -55.83
C GLU A 387 -22.05 -25.17 -54.73
N LYS A 388 -21.62 -25.42 -53.49
CA LYS A 388 -22.00 -24.61 -52.33
C LYS A 388 -21.10 -23.38 -52.11
N TYR A 389 -19.82 -23.46 -52.49
CA TYR A 389 -18.80 -22.46 -52.17
C TYR A 389 -18.01 -21.98 -53.39
N GLY A 390 -18.66 -21.90 -54.56
CA GLY A 390 -18.03 -21.74 -55.88
C GLY A 390 -17.09 -20.55 -56.08
N ASP A 391 -17.21 -19.50 -55.26
CA ASP A 391 -16.40 -18.27 -55.32
C ASP A 391 -15.27 -18.24 -54.27
N THR A 392 -14.97 -19.37 -53.62
CA THR A 392 -13.97 -19.46 -52.55
C THR A 392 -12.69 -20.16 -53.00
N VAL A 393 -11.59 -19.89 -52.30
CA VAL A 393 -10.31 -20.61 -52.51
C VAL A 393 -10.46 -22.13 -52.30
N HIS A 394 -11.44 -22.55 -51.50
CA HIS A 394 -11.75 -23.97 -51.28
C HIS A 394 -12.41 -24.63 -52.51
N ALA A 395 -13.26 -23.91 -53.24
CA ALA A 395 -13.80 -24.39 -54.50
C ALA A 395 -12.72 -24.45 -55.59
N ASP A 396 -11.77 -23.50 -55.59
CA ASP A 396 -10.61 -23.57 -56.49
C ASP A 396 -9.72 -24.79 -56.19
N GLU A 397 -9.49 -25.10 -54.91
CA GLU A 397 -8.80 -26.35 -54.51
C GLU A 397 -9.58 -27.57 -55.00
N ALA A 398 -10.89 -27.63 -54.78
CA ALA A 398 -11.74 -28.73 -55.22
C ALA A 398 -11.73 -28.92 -56.75
N ARG A 399 -11.80 -27.83 -57.54
CA ARG A 399 -11.71 -27.86 -59.01
C ARG A 399 -10.37 -28.43 -59.47
N ARG A 400 -9.27 -27.98 -58.87
CA ARG A 400 -7.92 -28.50 -59.15
C ARG A 400 -7.84 -30.00 -58.85
N ARG A 401 -8.33 -30.43 -57.68
CA ARG A 401 -8.31 -31.84 -57.26
C ARG A 401 -9.11 -32.73 -58.19
N ILE A 402 -10.31 -32.30 -58.63
CA ILE A 402 -11.11 -33.07 -59.60
C ILE A 402 -10.34 -33.27 -60.92
N ALA A 403 -9.60 -32.27 -61.38
CA ALA A 403 -8.81 -32.37 -62.62
C ALA A 403 -7.62 -33.36 -62.50
N GLU A 404 -7.17 -33.64 -61.28
CA GLU A 404 -6.07 -34.56 -60.97
C GLU A 404 -6.56 -35.99 -60.65
N LEU A 405 -7.87 -36.23 -60.57
CA LEU A 405 -8.43 -37.56 -60.30
C LEU A 405 -8.20 -38.51 -61.50
N PRO A 406 -7.86 -39.78 -61.24
CA PRO A 406 -7.58 -40.79 -62.27
C PRO A 406 -8.82 -41.30 -63.01
#